data_AF-A0A961U4Q7-F1
#
_entry.id   AF-A0A961U4Q7-F1
#
_cell.length_a   1.000
_cell.length_b   1.000
_cell.length_c   1.000
_cell.angle_alpha   90.00
_cell.angle_beta   90.00
_cell.angle_gamma   90.00
#
_symmetry.space_group_name_H-M   'P 1'
#
loop_
_entity.id
_entity.type
_entity.pdbx_description
1 polymer ?
#
loop_
_entity_poly.entity_id
_entity_poly.type
_entity_poly.pdbx_seq_one_letter_code
_entity_poly.pdbx_strand_id
1 'polypeptide(L)' 'MNDSIPQNHSSKFVPDLERVLAASGMTQTMFGYMHFGDPGFMARAREGHRFQRKTVEKIESLLASGAKGK' A
#
# COMPACT_ATOMS: atom_id res chain seq x y z
N MET A 1 7.01 28.94 11.29
CA MET A 1 8.18 28.05 11.17
C MET A 1 7.64 26.64 11.11
N ASN A 2 8.07 25.85 10.11
CA ASN A 2 7.45 24.63 9.61
C ASN A 2 7.03 23.61 10.68
N ASP A 3 5.71 23.36 10.77
CA ASP A 3 5.14 22.11 11.25
C ASP A 3 5.36 21.01 10.19
N SER A 4 6.62 20.60 10.01
CA SER A 4 6.93 19.37 9.28
C SER A 4 6.69 18.19 10.21
N ILE A 5 5.43 17.81 10.40
CA ILE A 5 5.10 16.46 10.88
C ILE A 5 5.85 15.49 9.96
N PRO A 6 6.68 14.57 10.48
CA PRO A 6 7.30 13.56 9.64
C PRO A 6 6.17 12.74 9.03
N GLN A 7 5.84 13.04 7.77
CA GLN A 7 4.73 12.41 7.06
C GLN A 7 5.03 10.91 7.00
N ASN A 8 4.26 10.13 7.76
CA ASN A 8 4.33 8.67 7.77
C ASN A 8 4.13 8.19 6.33
N HIS A 9 5.17 7.59 5.75
CA HIS A 9 5.26 7.28 4.32
C HIS A 9 4.24 6.23 3.83
N SER A 10 3.43 5.60 4.68
CA SER A 10 2.51 4.52 4.31
C SER A 10 1.13 5.02 3.89
N SER A 11 0.59 6.05 4.55
CA SER A 11 -0.75 6.58 4.28
C SER A 11 -0.87 7.17 2.87
N LYS A 12 0.24 7.71 2.32
CA LYS A 12 0.27 8.22 0.93
C LYS A 12 0.00 7.14 -0.13
N PHE A 13 0.28 5.87 0.18
CA PHE A 13 0.08 4.77 -0.77
C PHE A 13 -1.32 4.15 -0.69
N VAL A 14 -2.07 4.43 0.38
CA VAL A 14 -3.42 3.88 0.59
C VAL A 14 -4.34 4.12 -0.62
N PRO A 15 -4.50 5.35 -1.15
CA PRO A 15 -5.40 5.57 -2.29
C PRO A 15 -5.01 4.78 -3.54
N ASP A 16 -3.71 4.64 -3.81
CA ASP A 16 -3.23 3.85 -4.96
C ASP A 16 -3.37 2.34 -4.72
N LEU A 17 -3.09 1.86 -3.51
CA LEU A 17 -3.31 0.46 -3.12
C LEU A 17 -4.79 0.10 -3.18
N GLU A 18 -5.69 0.99 -2.78
CA GLU A 18 -7.14 0.79 -2.88
C GLU A 18 -7.62 0.76 -4.33
N ARG A 19 -7.04 1.58 -5.22
CA ARG A 19 -7.30 1.48 -6.66
C ARG A 19 -6.87 0.14 -7.23
N VAL A 20 -5.65 -0.31 -6.93
CA VAL A 20 -5.15 -1.61 -7.41
C VAL A 20 -6.01 -2.74 -6.84
N LEU A 21 -6.38 -2.67 -5.57
CA LEU A 21 -7.30 -3.61 -4.94
C LEU A 21 -8.63 -3.65 -5.67
N ALA A 22 -9.26 -2.50 -5.92
CA ALA A 22 -10.55 -2.41 -6.62
C ALA A 22 -10.45 -2.95 -8.06
N ALA A 23 -9.36 -2.66 -8.77
CA ALA A 23 -9.11 -3.17 -10.12
C ALA A 23 -8.85 -4.68 -10.13
N SER A 24 -8.23 -5.22 -9.08
CA SER A 24 -7.95 -6.65 -8.96
C SER A 24 -9.20 -7.51 -8.70
N GLY A 25 -10.30 -6.91 -8.21
CA GLY A 25 -11.50 -7.65 -7.78
C GLY A 25 -11.28 -8.53 -6.54
N MET A 26 -10.13 -8.43 -5.88
CA MET A 26 -9.81 -9.23 -4.70
C MET A 26 -10.35 -8.58 -3.42
N THR A 27 -10.52 -9.40 -2.38
CA THR A 27 -10.75 -8.89 -1.02
C THR A 27 -9.45 -8.33 -0.44
N GLN A 28 -9.56 -7.40 0.51
CA GLN A 28 -8.40 -6.79 1.19
C GLN A 28 -7.45 -7.84 1.78
N THR A 29 -8.01 -8.89 2.39
CA THR A 29 -7.29 -10.02 2.99
C THR A 29 -6.52 -10.82 1.94
N MET A 30 -7.17 -11.15 0.83
CA MET A 30 -6.55 -11.92 -0.25
C MET A 30 -5.45 -11.10 -0.92
N PHE A 31 -5.68 -9.82 -1.16
CA PHE A 31 -4.69 -8.91 -1.73
C PHE A 31 -3.44 -8.78 -0.85
N GLY A 32 -3.64 -8.57 0.46
CA GLY A 32 -2.55 -8.53 1.43
C GLY A 32 -1.75 -9.82 1.46
N TYR A 33 -2.42 -10.97 1.46
CA TYR A 33 -1.77 -12.28 1.42
C TYR A 33 -1.00 -12.51 0.11
N MET A 34 -1.59 -12.22 -1.05
CA MET A 34 -1.00 -12.49 -2.36
C MET A 34 0.23 -11.61 -2.66
N HIS A 35 0.21 -10.33 -2.29
CA HIS A 35 1.30 -9.40 -2.60
C HIS A 35 2.32 -9.25 -1.47
N PHE A 36 1.87 -9.34 -0.21
CA PHE A 36 2.69 -9.02 0.96
C PHE A 36 2.83 -10.18 1.95
N GLY A 37 2.10 -11.28 1.77
CA GLY A 37 2.06 -12.40 2.71
C GLY A 37 1.36 -12.07 4.04
N ASP A 38 0.65 -10.93 4.12
CA ASP A 38 0.04 -10.42 5.35
C ASP A 38 -1.45 -10.09 5.08
N PRO A 39 -2.40 -10.90 5.58
CA PRO A 39 -3.83 -10.63 5.38
C PRO A 39 -4.30 -9.33 6.03
N GLY A 40 -3.58 -8.84 7.04
CA GLY A 40 -3.85 -7.57 7.74
C GLY A 40 -3.20 -6.35 7.08
N PHE A 41 -2.52 -6.51 5.95
CA PHE A 41 -1.68 -5.47 5.37
C PHE A 41 -2.46 -4.18 5.06
N MET A 42 -3.62 -4.30 4.40
CA MET A 42 -4.44 -3.15 4.03
C MET A 42 -5.02 -2.42 5.25
N ALA A 43 -5.36 -3.13 6.31
CA ALA A 43 -5.84 -2.51 7.55
C ALA A 43 -4.72 -1.68 8.21
N ARG A 44 -3.51 -2.24 8.31
CA ARG A 44 -2.33 -1.52 8.81
C ARG A 44 -1.96 -0.32 7.94
N ALA A 45 -2.06 -0.48 6.62
CA ALA A 45 -1.80 0.61 5.67
C ALA A 45 -2.77 1.78 5.89
N ARG A 46 -4.08 1.48 6.05
CA ARG A 46 -5.12 2.48 6.36
C ARG A 46 -4.91 3.15 7.71
N GLU A 47 -4.47 2.40 8.70
CA GLU A 47 -4.14 2.93 10.03
C GLU A 47 -2.86 3.80 10.02
N GLY A 48 -2.14 3.83 8.90
CA GLY A 48 -0.92 4.62 8.75
C GLY A 48 0.28 4.01 9.47
N HIS A 49 0.28 2.69 9.70
CA HIS A 49 1.42 2.01 10.32
C HIS A 49 2.70 2.20 9.50
N ARG A 50 3.84 2.30 10.20
CA ARG A 50 5.14 2.42 9.55
C ARG A 50 5.58 1.08 8.97
N PHE A 51 5.72 1.02 7.64
CA PHE A 51 6.26 -0.15 6.96
C PHE A 51 7.79 -0.11 6.88
N GLN A 52 8.40 -1.30 6.87
CA GLN A 52 9.83 -1.43 6.62
C GLN A 52 10.16 -1.02 5.18
N ARG A 53 11.40 -0.57 4.95
CA ARG A 53 11.88 -0.15 3.63
C ARG A 53 11.60 -1.19 2.53
N LYS A 54 11.86 -2.48 2.81
CA LYS A 54 11.56 -3.59 1.88
C LYS A 54 10.09 -3.68 1.48
N THR A 55 9.18 -3.40 2.42
CA THR A 55 7.75 -3.39 2.15
C THR A 55 7.35 -2.18 1.32
N VAL A 56 7.95 -1.01 1.59
CA VAL A 56 7.75 0.18 0.76
C VAL A 56 8.21 -0.06 -0.67
N GLU A 57 9.38 -0.64 -0.88
CA GLU A 57 9.89 -0.98 -2.21
C GLU A 57 8.95 -1.95 -2.96
N LYS A 58 8.36 -2.93 -2.25
CA LYS A 58 7.32 -3.81 -2.81
C LYS A 58 6.05 -3.06 -3.20
N ILE A 59 5.59 -2.13 -2.37
CA ILE A 59 4.43 -1.28 -2.69
C ILE A 59 4.72 -0.47 -3.94
N GLU A 60 5.86 0.23 -3.99
CA GLU A 60 6.25 1.05 -5.15
C GLU A 60 6.37 0.22 -6.42
N SER A 61 6.97 -0.98 -6.34
CA SER A 61 7.05 -1.91 -7.47
C SER A 61 5.67 -2.40 -7.93
N LEU A 62 4.78 -2.72 -7.00
CA LEU A 62 3.40 -3.13 -7.31
C LEU A 62 2.63 -2.00 -8.00
N LEU A 63 2.72 -0.77 -7.48
CA LEU A 63 2.07 0.40 -8.06
C LEU A 63 2.64 0.74 -9.45
N ALA A 64 3.95 0.64 -9.64
CA ALA A 64 4.59 0.83 -10.94
C ALA A 64 4.16 -0.24 -11.97
N SER A 65 3.95 -1.49 -11.53
CA SER A 65 3.46 -2.57 -12.40
C SER A 65 1.96 -2.45 -12.71
N GLY A 66 1.16 -2.02 -11.73
CA GLY A 66 -0.29 -1.80 -11.89
C GLY A 66 -0.63 -0.56 -12.73
N ALA A 67 0.22 0.47 -12.70
CA ALA A 67 0.11 1.65 -13.55
C ALA A 67 0.40 1.34 -15.04
N LYS A 68 1.02 0.19 -15.34
CA LYS A 68 1.30 -0.26 -16.72
C LYS A 68 0.13 -1.06 -17.34
N GLY A 69 -1.10 -0.67 -16.98
CA GLY A 69 -2.34 -1.31 -17.43
C GLY A 69 -3.12 -0.39 -18.38
N LYS A 70 -2.82 -0.52 -19.68
CA LYS A 70 -3.35 0.14 -20.89
C LYS A 70 -2.86 1.54 -21.22
#